data_AF-A0A087PND8-F1
#
_entry.id   AF-A0A087PND8-F1
#
_cell.length_a   1.000
_cell.length_b   1.000
_cell.length_c   1.000
_cell.angle_alpha   90.00
_cell.angle_beta   90.00
_cell.angle_gamma   90.00
#
_symmetry.space_group_name_H-M   'P 1'
#
loop_
_entity.id
_entity.type
_entity.pdbx_description
1 polymer ?
#
loop_
_entity_poly.entity_id
_entity_poly.type
_entity_poly.pdbx_seq_one_letter_code
_entity_poly.pdbx_strand_id
1 'polypeptide(L)'
;MIAPGWYAHLWATRNDDNATIIWLTRIAHTLRDKGHFVSVASVIETQRLAVTLAALRNRPAPGFEELADAVIACLCEGSSTRWDSVAPTLLIGSDVGAIPASVPRAPLLEDLQRQQKATRLKPEALERSLSVDLRSESGLARSTLLHRLNALDVGWGKLVATGNSRGTFGENWQLCWHPEFAVQLVENLVYGPTIAEAAAGRLMERMRHETTLGALAKLVQTALMANLERAVSFGASMLANEAALTTNCNALLQALPPMAEILRYGEARATTATHLDGLMPQMVVRAALSLPYDSRNLDAAAASELRQTLLAADRAIALAHLGDNVMAQWHQALRAVLQESAATRLITGTAARLLYEQEELSPEATTDLMARMLSPGTPIDQAAGFFEGFFDAAGQRLIHDATLREAIDTWMVTLDEEVFMNSLPLFRRVFSTFDRAERRYLLDALFTPAAKRGQADVLIPQASTLWPAHQARVLALLDAGGLS
;
A
#
# COMPACT_ATOMS: atom_id res chain seq x y z
N MET A 1 1.15 13.74 -39.85
CA MET A 1 1.18 12.68 -38.82
C MET A 1 2.56 12.68 -38.18
N ILE A 2 2.67 12.65 -36.85
CA ILE A 2 3.97 12.61 -36.16
C ILE A 2 4.43 11.15 -36.15
N ALA A 3 5.51 10.82 -36.89
CA ALA A 3 6.06 9.47 -36.99
C ALA A 3 7.55 9.38 -36.55
N PRO A 4 7.89 9.66 -35.27
CA PRO A 4 9.26 9.64 -34.76
C PRO A 4 10.02 8.35 -35.05
N GLY A 5 9.36 7.19 -34.92
CA GLY A 5 9.93 5.88 -35.18
C GLY A 5 10.34 5.67 -36.63
N TRP A 6 9.60 6.24 -37.59
CA TRP A 6 9.96 6.23 -39.00
C TRP A 6 11.18 7.12 -39.28
N TYR A 7 11.22 8.33 -38.71
CA TYR A 7 12.38 9.21 -38.86
C TYR A 7 13.65 8.65 -38.21
N ALA A 8 13.51 8.02 -37.03
CA ALA A 8 14.61 7.31 -36.37
C ALA A 8 15.13 6.14 -37.22
N HIS A 9 14.21 5.39 -37.84
CA HIS A 9 14.57 4.30 -38.77
C HIS A 9 15.35 4.82 -39.98
N LEU A 10 14.87 5.87 -40.65
CA LEU A 10 15.57 6.49 -41.77
C LEU A 10 16.95 7.01 -41.37
N TRP A 11 17.08 7.60 -40.18
CA TRP A 11 18.37 8.06 -39.68
C TRP A 11 19.37 6.92 -39.45
N ALA A 12 18.88 5.79 -38.92
CA ALA A 12 19.69 4.59 -38.67
C ALA A 12 20.07 3.87 -39.96
N THR A 13 19.21 3.91 -40.98
CA THR A 13 19.38 3.22 -42.28
C THR A 13 19.81 4.16 -43.41
N ARG A 14 20.28 5.36 -43.10
CA ARG A 14 20.58 6.43 -44.10
C ARG A 14 21.58 6.06 -45.20
N ASN A 15 22.37 5.00 -45.00
CA ASN A 15 23.37 4.52 -45.94
C ASN A 15 23.04 3.10 -46.47
N ASP A 16 21.81 2.61 -46.25
CA ASP A 16 21.37 1.29 -46.66
C ASP A 16 20.26 1.39 -47.70
N ASP A 17 20.52 0.87 -48.90
CA ASP A 17 19.57 0.85 -50.00
C ASP A 17 18.31 0.01 -49.69
N ASN A 18 18.37 -0.82 -48.64
CA ASN A 18 17.25 -1.68 -48.20
C ASN A 18 16.39 -1.06 -47.09
N ALA A 19 16.53 0.24 -46.78
CA ALA A 19 15.80 0.91 -45.71
C ALA A 19 14.28 0.59 -45.71
N THR A 20 13.66 0.59 -46.89
CA THR A 20 12.23 0.28 -47.05
C THR A 20 11.88 -1.18 -46.71
N ILE A 21 12.72 -2.12 -47.13
CA ILE A 21 12.53 -3.56 -46.88
C ILE A 21 12.71 -3.88 -45.40
N ILE A 22 13.70 -3.26 -44.76
CA ILE A 22 13.95 -3.40 -43.32
C ILE A 22 12.73 -2.89 -42.52
N TRP A 23 12.15 -1.75 -42.94
CA TRP A 23 10.95 -1.22 -42.30
C TRP A 23 9.75 -2.14 -42.47
N LEU A 24 9.46 -2.63 -43.69
CA LEU A 24 8.37 -3.57 -43.94
C LEU A 24 8.55 -4.88 -43.16
N THR A 25 9.80 -5.33 -42.99
CA THR A 25 10.13 -6.50 -42.19
C THR A 25 9.80 -6.26 -40.73
N ARG A 26 10.13 -5.08 -40.18
CA ARG A 26 9.75 -4.70 -38.82
C ARG A 26 8.23 -4.68 -38.64
N ILE A 27 7.49 -4.09 -39.58
CA ILE A 27 6.01 -4.09 -39.57
C ILE A 27 5.45 -5.52 -39.58
N ALA A 28 5.98 -6.39 -40.45
CA ALA A 28 5.55 -7.77 -40.55
C ALA A 28 5.78 -8.55 -39.23
N HIS A 29 6.90 -8.30 -38.54
CA HIS A 29 7.13 -8.90 -37.22
C HIS A 29 6.13 -8.38 -36.19
N THR A 30 5.90 -7.07 -36.12
CA THR A 30 4.95 -6.51 -35.13
C THR A 30 3.51 -6.97 -35.39
N LEU A 31 3.11 -7.18 -36.65
CA LEU A 31 1.83 -7.81 -37.00
C LEU A 31 1.75 -9.26 -36.53
N ARG A 32 2.82 -10.05 -36.71
CA ARG A 32 2.90 -11.44 -36.24
C ARG A 32 2.86 -11.53 -34.72
N ASP A 33 3.55 -10.63 -34.02
CA ASP A 33 3.54 -10.57 -32.55
C ASP A 33 2.13 -10.28 -32.00
N LYS A 34 1.28 -9.61 -32.77
CA LYS A 34 -0.15 -9.38 -32.46
C LYS A 34 -1.08 -10.49 -32.97
N GLY A 35 -0.52 -11.60 -33.45
CA GLY A 35 -1.28 -12.78 -33.88
C GLY A 35 -1.78 -12.73 -35.33
N HIS A 36 -1.36 -11.74 -36.14
CA HIS A 36 -1.73 -11.68 -37.55
C HIS A 36 -0.80 -12.53 -38.43
N PHE A 37 -1.37 -13.25 -39.39
CA PHE A 37 -0.58 -14.01 -40.35
C PHE A 37 -0.04 -13.07 -41.45
N VAL A 38 1.28 -13.01 -41.58
CA VAL A 38 1.96 -12.24 -42.64
C VAL A 38 2.95 -13.14 -43.37
N SER A 39 2.69 -13.42 -44.65
CA SER A 39 3.56 -14.23 -45.49
C SER A 39 4.71 -13.40 -46.09
N VAL A 40 5.81 -14.05 -46.48
CA VAL A 40 6.91 -13.39 -47.21
C VAL A 40 6.42 -12.84 -48.56
N ALA A 41 5.51 -13.55 -49.24
CA ALA A 41 4.91 -13.09 -50.49
C ALA A 41 4.14 -11.78 -50.30
N SER A 42 3.38 -11.65 -49.21
CA SER A 42 2.65 -10.42 -48.88
C SER A 42 3.59 -9.23 -48.66
N VAL A 43 4.76 -9.44 -48.03
CA VAL A 43 5.77 -8.39 -47.83
C VAL A 43 6.39 -7.95 -49.16
N ILE A 44 6.68 -8.89 -50.06
CA ILE A 44 7.18 -8.59 -51.41
C ILE A 44 6.17 -7.77 -52.21
N GLU A 45 4.90 -8.16 -52.20
CA GLU A 45 3.83 -7.42 -52.87
C GLU A 45 3.60 -6.04 -52.25
N THR A 46 3.73 -5.92 -50.92
CA THR A 46 3.69 -4.62 -50.24
C THR A 46 4.80 -3.69 -50.73
N GLN A 47 6.03 -4.20 -50.87
CA GLN A 47 7.14 -3.41 -51.40
C GLN A 47 6.90 -2.95 -52.84
N ARG A 48 6.41 -3.86 -53.70
CA ARG A 48 6.07 -3.54 -55.10
C ARG A 48 4.99 -2.48 -55.19
N LEU A 49 3.93 -2.61 -54.38
CA LEU A 49 2.85 -1.65 -54.32
C LEU A 49 3.34 -0.29 -53.82
N ALA A 50 4.16 -0.24 -52.77
CA ALA A 50 4.73 1.02 -52.27
C ALA A 50 5.57 1.75 -53.33
N VAL A 51 6.38 1.02 -54.10
CA VAL A 51 7.15 1.58 -55.24
C VAL A 51 6.22 2.10 -56.34
N THR A 52 5.16 1.36 -56.65
CA THR A 52 4.17 1.77 -57.66
C THR A 52 3.43 3.04 -57.23
N LEU A 53 3.03 3.12 -55.95
CA LEU A 53 2.38 4.31 -55.38
C LEU A 53 3.31 5.52 -55.40
N ALA A 54 4.60 5.33 -55.11
CA ALA A 54 5.60 6.41 -55.21
C ALA A 54 5.71 6.95 -56.64
N ALA A 55 5.79 6.04 -57.63
CA ALA A 55 5.84 6.42 -59.04
C ALA A 55 4.57 7.17 -59.48
N LEU A 56 3.38 6.69 -59.09
CA LEU A 56 2.11 7.36 -59.38
C LEU A 56 2.01 8.75 -58.75
N ARG A 57 2.65 8.96 -57.59
CA ARG A 57 2.71 10.24 -56.88
C ARG A 57 3.91 11.11 -57.29
N ASN A 58 4.63 10.70 -58.33
CA ASN A 58 5.81 11.39 -58.85
C ASN A 58 6.90 11.63 -57.77
N ARG A 59 7.09 10.65 -56.88
CA ARG A 59 8.11 10.64 -55.83
C ARG A 59 9.29 9.77 -56.23
N PRO A 60 10.54 10.14 -55.88
CA PRO A 60 11.74 9.39 -56.25
C PRO A 60 11.87 8.04 -55.52
N ALA A 61 11.20 7.88 -54.36
CA ALA A 61 11.17 6.64 -53.58
C ALA A 61 9.91 6.59 -52.71
N PRO A 62 9.50 5.40 -52.21
CA PRO A 62 8.40 5.27 -51.26
C PRO A 62 8.65 6.08 -49.98
N GLY A 63 7.76 7.02 -49.69
CA GLY A 63 7.70 7.71 -48.42
C GLY A 63 6.85 6.93 -47.42
N PHE A 64 6.67 7.54 -46.24
CA PHE A 64 5.84 6.95 -45.18
C PHE A 64 4.40 6.69 -45.63
N GLU A 65 3.80 7.63 -46.35
CA GLU A 65 2.41 7.54 -46.81
C GLU A 65 2.22 6.39 -47.82
N GLU A 66 3.14 6.25 -48.77
CA GLU A 66 3.11 5.16 -49.75
C GLU A 66 3.27 3.78 -49.08
N LEU A 67 4.10 3.70 -48.03
CA LEU A 67 4.29 2.47 -47.27
C LEU A 67 3.08 2.14 -46.40
N ALA A 68 2.49 3.14 -45.73
CA ALA A 68 1.28 2.94 -44.93
C ALA A 68 0.13 2.45 -45.80
N ASP A 69 -0.10 3.07 -46.96
CA ASP A 69 -1.15 2.67 -47.90
C ASP A 69 -0.91 1.25 -48.43
N ALA A 70 0.34 0.91 -48.80
CA ALA A 70 0.67 -0.42 -49.28
C ALA A 70 0.52 -1.49 -48.19
N VAL A 71 0.89 -1.18 -46.94
CA VAL A 71 0.72 -2.08 -45.79
C VAL A 71 -0.75 -2.31 -45.50
N ILE A 72 -1.57 -1.24 -45.51
CA ILE A 72 -3.01 -1.37 -45.30
C ILE A 72 -3.61 -2.29 -46.37
N ALA A 73 -3.24 -2.10 -47.64
CA ALA A 73 -3.75 -2.91 -48.74
C ALA A 73 -3.29 -4.38 -48.69
N CYS A 74 -1.99 -4.63 -48.49
CA CYS A 74 -1.39 -5.95 -48.69
C CYS A 74 -1.19 -6.77 -47.40
N LEU A 75 -0.91 -6.11 -46.26
CA LEU A 75 -0.64 -6.79 -44.98
C LEU A 75 -1.85 -6.73 -44.02
N CYS A 76 -2.72 -5.75 -44.20
CA CYS A 76 -3.92 -5.58 -43.38
C CYS A 76 -5.22 -5.90 -44.13
N GLU A 77 -5.14 -6.49 -45.33
CA GLU A 77 -6.31 -6.87 -46.15
C GLU A 77 -7.28 -5.69 -46.40
N GLY A 78 -6.76 -4.48 -46.54
CA GLY A 78 -7.54 -3.25 -46.73
C GLY A 78 -8.14 -2.66 -45.45
N SER A 79 -7.89 -3.26 -44.28
CA SER A 79 -8.41 -2.79 -43.00
C SER A 79 -7.50 -1.74 -42.35
N SER A 80 -7.97 -0.50 -42.29
CA SER A 80 -7.30 0.57 -41.52
C SER A 80 -7.23 0.27 -40.03
N THR A 81 -8.26 -0.37 -39.46
CA THR A 81 -8.30 -0.71 -38.03
C THR A 81 -7.19 -1.68 -37.61
N ARG A 82 -6.82 -2.63 -38.48
CA ARG A 82 -5.65 -3.49 -38.22
C ARG A 82 -4.36 -2.68 -38.20
N TRP A 83 -4.18 -1.75 -39.13
CA TRP A 83 -3.02 -0.84 -39.13
C TRP A 83 -2.98 0.03 -37.87
N ASP A 84 -4.10 0.63 -37.49
CA ASP A 84 -4.23 1.49 -36.31
C ASP A 84 -3.89 0.75 -35.01
N SER A 85 -4.07 -0.57 -34.97
CA SER A 85 -3.66 -1.38 -33.82
C SER A 85 -2.13 -1.44 -33.66
N VAL A 86 -1.35 -1.37 -34.74
CA VAL A 86 0.12 -1.56 -34.73
C VAL A 86 0.88 -0.25 -34.86
N ALA A 87 0.30 0.72 -35.56
CA ALA A 87 0.91 2.00 -35.86
C ALA A 87 1.42 2.76 -34.62
N PRO A 88 0.71 2.84 -33.47
CA PRO A 88 1.24 3.53 -32.29
C PRO A 88 2.56 2.93 -31.78
N THR A 89 2.65 1.60 -31.71
CA THR A 89 3.84 0.87 -31.27
C THR A 89 5.03 1.11 -32.21
N LEU A 90 4.78 1.18 -33.52
CA LEU A 90 5.81 1.35 -34.56
C LEU A 90 6.25 2.80 -34.76
N LEU A 91 5.31 3.74 -34.72
CA LEU A 91 5.52 5.14 -35.09
C LEU A 91 5.96 6.00 -33.91
N ILE A 92 5.49 5.71 -32.69
CA ILE A 92 5.86 6.46 -31.49
C ILE A 92 6.99 5.74 -30.76
N GLY A 93 6.94 4.41 -30.67
CA GLY A 93 7.91 3.61 -29.93
C GLY A 93 7.79 3.77 -28.41
N SER A 94 8.55 2.98 -27.65
CA SER A 94 8.63 3.05 -26.17
C SER A 94 9.98 3.59 -25.67
N ASP A 95 10.90 3.89 -26.58
CA ASP A 95 12.27 4.28 -26.27
C ASP A 95 12.34 5.78 -25.93
N VAL A 96 12.95 6.09 -24.79
CA VAL A 96 13.25 7.47 -24.40
C VAL A 96 14.58 7.88 -25.05
N GLY A 97 14.62 9.05 -25.69
CA GLY A 97 15.82 9.56 -26.35
C GLY A 97 17.04 9.57 -25.42
N ALA A 98 18.15 9.03 -25.89
CA ALA A 98 19.42 9.03 -25.16
C ALA A 98 20.33 10.15 -25.69
N ILE A 99 20.82 11.01 -24.79
CA ILE A 99 21.86 11.97 -25.13
C ILE A 99 23.17 11.17 -25.39
N PRO A 100 24.03 11.55 -26.36
CA PRO A 100 25.37 10.97 -26.53
C PRO A 100 26.34 11.32 -25.40
N ALA A 101 27.28 10.44 -25.05
CA ALA A 101 28.20 10.64 -23.91
C ALA A 101 29.16 11.83 -24.05
N SER A 102 29.29 12.41 -25.25
CA SER A 102 30.15 13.55 -25.56
C SER A 102 29.57 14.91 -25.16
N VAL A 103 28.29 14.99 -24.76
CA VAL A 103 27.64 16.24 -24.35
C VAL A 103 27.74 16.38 -22.82
N PRO A 104 28.28 17.49 -22.27
CA PRO A 104 28.30 17.75 -20.84
C PRO A 104 26.89 17.69 -20.26
N ARG A 105 26.68 16.88 -19.21
CA ARG A 105 25.38 16.73 -18.55
C ARG A 105 25.42 17.39 -17.19
N ALA A 106 24.23 17.72 -16.70
CA ALA A 106 24.09 18.09 -15.30
C ALA A 106 24.56 16.92 -14.40
N PRO A 107 25.30 17.16 -13.31
CA PRO A 107 25.87 16.11 -12.45
C PRO A 107 24.87 15.04 -11.99
N LEU A 108 23.64 15.45 -11.65
CA LEU A 108 22.58 14.53 -11.22
C LEU A 108 22.09 13.58 -12.32
N LEU A 109 22.10 14.02 -13.59
CA LEU A 109 21.75 13.15 -14.72
C LEU A 109 22.86 12.12 -14.99
N GLU A 110 24.12 12.49 -14.78
CA GLU A 110 25.26 11.57 -14.89
C GLU A 110 25.22 10.52 -13.76
N ASP A 111 24.95 10.97 -12.53
CA ASP A 111 24.79 10.07 -11.39
C ASP A 111 23.60 9.12 -11.56
N LEU A 112 22.45 9.61 -12.04
CA LEU A 112 21.30 8.78 -12.35
C LEU A 112 21.67 7.66 -13.32
N GLN A 113 22.38 7.98 -14.40
CA GLN A 113 22.74 6.97 -15.40
C GLN A 113 23.73 5.93 -14.86
N ARG A 114 24.66 6.35 -14.01
CA ARG A 114 25.55 5.43 -13.28
C ARG A 114 24.73 4.48 -12.39
N GLN A 115 23.77 5.01 -11.64
CA GLN A 115 22.92 4.21 -10.75
C GLN A 115 21.93 3.32 -11.53
N GLN A 116 21.38 3.77 -12.66
CA GLN A 116 20.56 2.97 -13.57
C GLN A 116 21.32 1.77 -14.13
N LYS A 117 22.58 1.98 -14.55
CA LYS A 117 23.46 0.88 -15.00
C LYS A 117 23.76 -0.10 -13.86
N ALA A 118 24.10 0.40 -12.67
CA ALA A 118 24.40 -0.43 -11.50
C ALA A 118 23.19 -1.28 -11.05
N THR A 119 22.00 -0.67 -11.03
CA THR A 119 20.75 -1.33 -10.61
C THR A 119 20.07 -2.13 -11.72
N ARG A 120 20.55 -1.99 -12.97
CA ARG A 120 19.96 -2.53 -14.20
C ARG A 120 18.51 -2.08 -14.43
N LEU A 121 18.17 -0.87 -13.97
CA LEU A 121 16.87 -0.27 -14.19
C LEU A 121 16.91 0.60 -15.45
N LYS A 122 16.19 0.17 -16.49
CA LYS A 122 16.03 0.94 -17.73
C LYS A 122 14.83 1.90 -17.61
N PRO A 123 14.97 3.18 -17.99
CA PRO A 123 13.86 4.11 -18.09
C PRO A 123 12.98 3.70 -19.28
N GLU A 124 11.73 3.38 -19.01
CA GLU A 124 10.73 2.94 -20.00
C GLU A 124 9.48 3.80 -19.81
N ALA A 125 8.93 4.32 -20.90
CA ALA A 125 7.73 5.17 -20.86
C ALA A 125 6.43 4.37 -20.64
N LEU A 126 6.48 3.04 -20.79
CA LEU A 126 5.38 2.14 -20.49
C LEU A 126 5.45 1.69 -19.04
N GLU A 127 4.28 1.55 -18.41
CA GLU A 127 4.19 1.07 -17.04
C GLU A 127 4.74 -0.36 -16.92
N ARG A 128 5.65 -0.55 -15.96
CA ARG A 128 6.26 -1.85 -15.65
C ARG A 128 6.23 -2.13 -14.17
N SER A 129 5.64 -3.26 -13.80
CA SER A 129 5.71 -3.78 -12.42
C SER A 129 7.09 -4.35 -12.11
N LEU A 130 7.63 -4.01 -10.95
CA LEU A 130 8.92 -4.49 -10.43
C LEU A 130 8.72 -5.00 -8.99
N SER A 131 9.02 -6.28 -8.76
CA SER A 131 9.07 -6.85 -7.40
C SER A 131 10.52 -6.90 -6.92
N VAL A 132 10.76 -6.38 -5.71
CA VAL A 132 12.09 -6.18 -5.12
C VAL A 132 12.19 -6.96 -3.81
N ASP A 133 13.21 -7.82 -3.69
CA ASP A 133 13.58 -8.49 -2.43
C ASP A 133 14.70 -7.73 -1.72
N LEU A 134 14.38 -7.14 -0.56
CA LEU A 134 15.27 -6.30 0.23
C LEU A 134 16.43 -7.06 0.87
N ARG A 135 16.38 -8.40 0.92
CA ARG A 135 17.48 -9.24 1.45
C ARG A 135 18.62 -9.39 0.46
N SER A 136 18.36 -9.12 -0.82
CA SER A 136 19.38 -9.14 -1.87
C SER A 136 20.02 -7.76 -2.00
N GLU A 137 21.35 -7.70 -2.12
CA GLU A 137 22.08 -6.44 -2.34
C GLU A 137 21.54 -5.69 -3.57
N SER A 138 21.25 -6.42 -4.66
CA SER A 138 20.67 -5.84 -5.88
C SER A 138 19.26 -5.27 -5.68
N GLY A 139 18.45 -5.91 -4.83
CA GLY A 139 17.11 -5.44 -4.51
C GLY A 139 17.16 -4.22 -3.61
N LEU A 140 17.99 -4.24 -2.58
CA LEU A 140 18.23 -3.09 -1.70
C LEU A 140 18.72 -1.87 -2.51
N ALA A 141 19.64 -2.07 -3.47
CA ALA A 141 20.12 -1.00 -4.34
C ALA A 141 19.00 -0.40 -5.22
N ARG A 142 18.11 -1.23 -5.79
CA ARG A 142 16.95 -0.77 -6.56
C ARG A 142 15.97 0.02 -5.71
N SER A 143 15.58 -0.54 -4.56
CA SER A 143 14.70 0.12 -3.58
C SER A 143 15.26 1.48 -3.16
N THR A 144 16.55 1.51 -2.79
CA THR A 144 17.24 2.72 -2.35
C THR A 144 17.23 3.82 -3.43
N LEU A 145 17.53 3.48 -4.69
CA LEU A 145 17.48 4.44 -5.80
C LEU A 145 16.06 5.01 -5.98
N LEU A 146 15.04 4.17 -5.99
CA LEU A 146 13.65 4.60 -6.18
C LEU A 146 13.17 5.50 -5.04
N HIS A 147 13.47 5.16 -3.79
CA HIS A 147 13.16 6.00 -2.62
C HIS A 147 13.89 7.36 -2.66
N ARG A 148 15.16 7.39 -3.10
CA ARG A 148 15.91 8.65 -3.25
C ARG A 148 15.32 9.54 -4.34
N LEU A 149 14.89 8.97 -5.47
CA LEU A 149 14.24 9.72 -6.52
C LEU A 149 12.89 10.27 -6.08
N ASN A 150 12.09 9.48 -5.36
CA ASN A 150 10.83 9.97 -4.78
C ASN A 150 11.04 11.10 -3.77
N ALA A 151 12.13 11.06 -2.98
CA ALA A 151 12.48 12.16 -2.08
C ALA A 151 12.78 13.47 -2.82
N LEU A 152 13.26 13.38 -4.07
CA LEU A 152 13.52 14.49 -4.98
C LEU A 152 12.28 14.91 -5.80
N ASP A 153 11.10 14.39 -5.48
CA ASP A 153 9.85 14.55 -6.24
C ASP A 153 9.91 13.96 -7.67
N VAL A 154 10.87 13.07 -7.92
CA VAL A 154 11.05 12.36 -9.20
C VAL A 154 10.35 11.01 -9.10
N GLY A 155 9.07 11.00 -9.47
CA GLY A 155 8.15 9.86 -9.33
C GLY A 155 8.36 8.69 -10.30
N TRP A 156 9.61 8.31 -10.61
CA TRP A 156 9.89 7.22 -11.55
C TRP A 156 9.33 5.87 -11.07
N GLY A 157 9.27 5.65 -9.76
CA GLY A 157 8.66 4.45 -9.18
C GLY A 157 7.62 4.79 -8.13
N LYS A 158 6.41 4.28 -8.30
CA LYS A 158 5.35 4.32 -7.29
C LYS A 158 5.31 3.00 -6.52
N LEU A 159 5.41 3.07 -5.20
CA LEU A 159 5.28 1.90 -4.33
C LEU A 159 3.80 1.52 -4.24
N VAL A 160 3.44 0.33 -4.73
CA VAL A 160 2.05 -0.16 -4.80
C VAL A 160 1.69 -0.96 -3.56
N ALA A 161 2.63 -1.78 -3.07
CA ALA A 161 2.44 -2.54 -1.84
C ALA A 161 3.80 -2.88 -1.20
N THR A 162 3.81 -2.87 0.13
CA THR A 162 4.84 -3.49 0.96
C THR A 162 4.30 -4.81 1.49
N GLY A 163 5.02 -5.92 1.22
CA GLY A 163 4.86 -7.14 2.02
C GLY A 163 3.83 -8.20 1.61
N ASN A 164 3.24 -8.19 0.41
CA ASN A 164 2.31 -9.27 0.03
C ASN A 164 2.97 -10.46 -0.70
N SER A 165 2.60 -11.67 -0.27
CA SER A 165 3.04 -13.03 -0.65
C SER A 165 4.36 -13.57 -0.06
N ARG A 166 5.30 -12.73 0.40
CA ARG A 166 6.64 -13.16 0.85
C ARG A 166 7.12 -12.54 2.18
N GLY A 167 6.23 -11.87 2.92
CA GLY A 167 6.55 -11.22 4.19
C GLY A 167 7.17 -9.82 4.05
N THR A 168 7.64 -9.26 5.16
CA THR A 168 8.07 -7.86 5.33
C THR A 168 9.18 -7.39 4.38
N PHE A 169 9.91 -8.31 3.75
CA PHE A 169 11.12 -8.02 2.96
C PHE A 169 10.87 -7.77 1.46
N GLY A 170 9.61 -7.73 1.02
CA GLY A 170 9.24 -7.49 -0.38
C GLY A 170 8.63 -6.11 -0.62
N GLU A 171 9.13 -5.39 -1.64
CA GLU A 171 8.51 -4.17 -2.16
C GLU A 171 8.02 -4.39 -3.60
N ASN A 172 6.79 -3.96 -3.88
CA ASN A 172 6.23 -3.98 -5.24
C ASN A 172 6.08 -2.56 -5.77
N TRP A 173 6.75 -2.28 -6.88
CA TRP A 173 6.84 -0.98 -7.52
C TRP A 173 6.16 -1.00 -8.89
N GLN A 174 5.56 0.12 -9.27
CA GLN A 174 5.14 0.40 -10.64
C GLN A 174 6.05 1.50 -11.18
N LEU A 175 6.79 1.19 -12.24
CA LEU A 175 7.74 2.09 -12.85
C LEU A 175 7.16 2.67 -14.14
N CYS A 176 7.27 3.98 -14.29
CA CYS A 176 6.93 4.68 -15.52
C CYS A 176 7.85 5.88 -15.64
N TRP A 177 8.69 5.94 -16.68
CA TRP A 177 9.59 7.07 -16.90
C TRP A 177 8.88 8.18 -17.67
N HIS A 178 8.94 9.39 -17.14
CA HIS A 178 8.45 10.59 -17.79
C HIS A 178 9.59 11.57 -18.11
N PRO A 179 9.61 12.25 -19.27
CA PRO A 179 10.67 13.18 -19.64
C PRO A 179 10.90 14.32 -18.64
N GLU A 180 9.85 14.80 -17.98
CA GLU A 180 9.91 15.85 -16.95
C GLU A 180 10.81 15.50 -15.77
N PHE A 181 11.03 14.22 -15.49
CA PHE A 181 11.94 13.76 -14.44
C PHE A 181 13.38 14.21 -14.65
N ALA A 182 13.81 14.35 -15.91
CA ALA A 182 15.12 14.90 -16.21
C ALA A 182 15.23 16.38 -15.82
N VAL A 183 14.15 17.16 -16.00
CA VAL A 183 14.10 18.58 -15.62
C VAL A 183 14.07 18.72 -14.10
N GLN A 184 13.19 17.98 -13.43
CA GLN A 184 13.10 17.95 -11.96
C GLN A 184 14.44 17.59 -11.31
N LEU A 185 15.20 16.66 -11.89
CA LEU A 185 16.54 16.33 -11.40
C LEU A 185 17.50 17.53 -11.50
N VAL A 186 17.45 18.29 -12.58
CA VAL A 186 18.31 19.48 -12.72
C VAL A 186 17.93 20.56 -11.70
N GLU A 187 16.63 20.76 -11.43
CA GLU A 187 16.14 21.70 -10.43
C GLU A 187 16.65 21.35 -9.01
N ASN A 188 16.78 20.06 -8.71
CA ASN A 188 17.29 19.58 -7.43
C ASN A 188 18.81 19.68 -7.26
N LEU A 189 19.56 20.17 -8.26
CA LEU A 189 21.03 20.32 -8.18
C LEU A 189 21.46 21.26 -7.04
N VAL A 190 20.58 22.17 -6.62
CA VAL A 190 20.81 23.06 -5.46
C VAL A 190 21.09 22.31 -4.16
N TYR A 191 20.60 21.06 -4.04
CA TYR A 191 20.75 20.25 -2.83
C TYR A 191 22.01 19.36 -2.83
N GLY A 192 22.64 19.16 -3.98
CA GLY A 192 23.88 18.38 -4.09
C GLY A 192 24.17 17.86 -5.50
N PRO A 193 25.43 17.50 -5.80
CA PRO A 193 25.85 17.00 -7.11
C PRO A 193 25.52 15.52 -7.35
N THR A 194 25.16 14.75 -6.30
CA THR A 194 24.74 13.34 -6.40
C THR A 194 23.31 13.15 -5.92
N ILE A 195 22.61 12.11 -6.41
CA ILE A 195 21.24 11.76 -6.02
C ILE A 195 21.16 11.56 -4.51
N ALA A 196 22.16 10.93 -3.91
CA ALA A 196 22.20 10.70 -2.46
C ALA A 196 22.29 12.02 -1.68
N GLU A 197 23.19 12.92 -2.06
CA GLU A 197 23.36 14.23 -1.40
C GLU A 197 22.15 15.13 -1.62
N ALA A 198 21.67 15.21 -2.86
CA ALA A 198 20.50 16.01 -3.20
C ALA A 198 19.26 15.52 -2.43
N ALA A 199 19.02 14.20 -2.40
CA ALA A 199 17.87 13.65 -1.68
C ALA A 199 17.97 13.91 -0.18
N ALA A 200 19.17 13.77 0.40
CA ALA A 200 19.40 14.10 1.81
C ALA A 200 19.15 15.59 2.08
N GLY A 201 19.70 16.48 1.26
CA GLY A 201 19.52 17.94 1.39
C GLY A 201 18.05 18.37 1.29
N ARG A 202 17.33 17.82 0.31
CA ARG A 202 15.90 18.06 0.11
C ARG A 202 15.05 17.56 1.28
N LEU A 203 15.30 16.35 1.78
CA LEU A 203 14.58 15.84 2.96
C LEU A 203 14.88 16.66 4.21
N MET A 204 16.15 17.04 4.44
CA MET A 204 16.51 17.90 5.57
C MET A 204 15.84 19.28 5.50
N GLU A 205 15.67 19.84 4.30
CA GLU A 205 14.90 21.08 4.13
C GLU A 205 13.43 20.88 4.47
N ARG A 206 12.79 19.80 3.98
CA ARG A 206 11.40 19.47 4.35
C ARG A 206 11.25 19.29 5.86
N MET A 207 12.17 18.58 6.50
CA MET A 207 12.16 18.38 7.96
C MET A 207 12.26 19.70 8.73
N ARG A 208 13.00 20.71 8.24
CA ARG A 208 13.08 22.03 8.87
C ARG A 208 11.76 22.81 8.82
N HIS A 209 10.95 22.56 7.80
CA HIS A 209 9.67 23.25 7.60
C HIS A 209 8.47 22.44 8.11
N GLU A 210 8.69 21.22 8.56
CA GLU A 210 7.63 20.36 9.07
C GLU A 210 7.28 20.74 10.51
N THR A 211 6.00 20.96 10.76
CA THR A 211 5.47 21.40 12.06
C THR A 211 4.77 20.29 12.82
N THR A 212 4.50 19.16 12.16
CA THR A 212 3.77 18.04 12.76
C THR A 212 4.70 16.87 13.04
N LEU A 213 4.62 16.34 14.26
CA LEU A 213 5.50 15.25 14.71
C LEU A 213 5.30 13.97 13.87
N GLY A 214 4.07 13.66 13.49
CA GLY A 214 3.74 12.51 12.64
C GLY A 214 4.37 12.60 11.25
N ALA A 215 4.28 13.75 10.57
CA ALA A 215 4.90 13.92 9.26
C ALA A 215 6.43 14.00 9.36
N LEU A 216 6.98 14.57 10.44
CA LEU A 216 8.42 14.54 10.70
C LEU A 216 8.93 13.09 10.83
N ALA A 217 8.25 12.25 11.62
CA ALA A 217 8.57 10.83 11.74
C ALA A 217 8.46 10.12 10.38
N LYS A 218 7.50 10.50 9.53
CA LYS A 218 7.37 9.97 8.16
C LYS A 218 8.55 10.36 7.28
N LEU A 219 9.03 11.60 7.36
CA LEU A 219 10.23 12.04 6.62
C LEU A 219 11.49 11.29 7.10
N VAL A 220 11.61 11.03 8.40
CA VAL A 220 12.71 10.20 8.95
C VAL A 220 12.62 8.78 8.41
N GLN A 221 11.43 8.19 8.37
CA GLN A 221 11.19 6.88 7.77
C GLN A 221 11.62 6.87 6.29
N THR A 222 11.22 7.88 5.51
CA THR A 222 11.64 8.02 4.11
C THR A 222 13.16 8.12 3.97
N ALA A 223 13.83 8.90 4.82
CA ALA A 223 15.29 9.02 4.82
C ALA A 223 15.97 7.66 5.10
N LEU A 224 15.42 6.86 6.01
CA LEU A 224 15.92 5.51 6.30
C LEU A 224 15.72 4.57 5.10
N MET A 225 14.53 4.55 4.51
CA MET A 225 14.21 3.76 3.31
C MET A 225 15.04 4.18 2.08
N ALA A 226 15.48 5.43 2.03
CA ALA A 226 16.38 5.97 1.02
C ALA A 226 17.88 5.78 1.36
N ASN A 227 18.21 5.14 2.49
CA ASN A 227 19.57 4.97 2.99
C ASN A 227 20.36 6.29 3.00
N LEU A 228 19.81 7.30 3.69
CA LEU A 228 20.34 8.67 3.78
C LEU A 228 20.72 9.02 5.22
N GLU A 229 21.83 8.45 5.71
CA GLU A 229 22.30 8.56 7.11
C GLU A 229 22.32 9.99 7.66
N ARG A 230 22.78 10.96 6.87
CA ARG A 230 22.81 12.38 7.27
C ARG A 230 21.40 12.94 7.54
N ALA A 231 20.43 12.61 6.70
CA ALA A 231 19.04 13.04 6.87
C ALA A 231 18.36 12.30 8.02
N VAL A 232 18.65 11.01 8.21
CA VAL A 232 18.17 10.23 9.36
C VAL A 232 18.66 10.83 10.66
N SER A 233 19.96 11.11 10.78
CA SER A 233 20.56 11.68 12.00
C SER A 233 19.99 13.07 12.33
N PHE A 234 19.80 13.90 11.30
CA PHE A 234 19.20 15.23 11.43
C PHE A 234 17.75 15.15 11.92
N GLY A 235 16.92 14.36 11.24
CA GLY A 235 15.50 14.23 11.58
C GLY A 235 15.27 13.50 12.91
N ALA A 236 16.11 12.51 13.27
CA ALA A 236 16.05 11.84 14.56
C ALA A 236 16.29 12.81 15.72
N SER A 237 17.28 13.71 15.58
CA SER A 237 17.56 14.74 16.60
C SER A 237 16.40 15.73 16.74
N MET A 238 15.79 16.15 15.62
CA MET A 238 14.59 17.00 15.65
C MET A 238 13.41 16.28 16.31
N LEU A 239 13.16 15.02 15.92
CA LEU A 239 12.06 14.23 16.45
C LEU A 239 12.20 14.02 17.96
N ALA A 240 13.41 13.74 18.46
CA ALA A 240 13.68 13.61 19.88
C ALA A 240 13.41 14.92 20.64
N ASN A 241 13.86 16.06 20.12
CA ASN A 241 13.63 17.36 20.74
C ASN A 241 12.14 17.74 20.77
N GLU A 242 11.44 17.60 19.64
CA GLU A 242 10.01 17.93 19.54
C GLU A 242 9.15 16.99 20.40
N ALA A 243 9.45 15.68 20.38
CA ALA A 243 8.78 14.70 21.24
C ALA A 243 9.01 14.98 22.73
N ALA A 244 10.18 15.54 23.09
CA ALA A 244 10.51 15.90 24.46
C ALA A 244 9.78 17.18 24.94
N LEU A 245 9.35 18.06 24.04
CA LEU A 245 8.66 19.31 24.38
C LEU A 245 7.14 19.24 24.25
N THR A 246 6.62 18.35 23.40
CA THR A 246 5.18 18.24 23.17
C THR A 246 4.44 17.62 24.36
N THR A 247 3.26 18.19 24.65
CA THR A 247 2.26 17.65 25.57
C THR A 247 1.01 17.13 24.84
N ASN A 248 0.99 17.21 23.51
CA ASN A 248 -0.16 16.81 22.70
C ASN A 248 -0.13 15.28 22.46
N CYS A 249 -1.10 14.55 23.03
CA CYS A 249 -1.19 13.09 22.87
C CYS A 249 -1.34 12.68 21.41
N ASN A 250 -2.24 13.34 20.67
CA ASN A 250 -2.52 13.01 19.27
C ASN A 250 -1.26 13.13 18.40
N ALA A 251 -0.45 14.18 18.61
CA ALA A 251 0.82 14.36 17.90
C ALA A 251 1.82 13.22 18.18
N LEU A 252 1.92 12.77 19.43
CA LEU A 252 2.77 11.63 19.81
C LEU A 252 2.28 10.34 19.16
N LEU A 253 0.98 10.06 19.26
CA LEU A 253 0.37 8.85 18.70
C LEU A 253 0.51 8.80 17.17
N GLN A 254 0.36 9.92 16.46
CA GLN A 254 0.53 10.00 15.00
C GLN A 254 1.95 9.66 14.54
N ALA A 255 2.95 9.86 15.40
CA ALA A 255 4.34 9.57 15.10
C ALA A 255 4.74 8.11 15.40
N LEU A 256 3.94 7.34 16.13
CA LEU A 256 4.24 5.95 16.45
C LEU A 256 4.22 4.99 15.25
N PRO A 257 3.28 5.06 14.28
CA PRO A 257 3.29 4.14 13.14
C PRO A 257 4.55 4.26 12.26
N PRO A 258 5.02 5.47 11.85
CA PRO A 258 6.28 5.58 11.15
C PRO A 258 7.49 5.07 11.96
N MET A 259 7.47 5.25 13.29
CA MET A 259 8.53 4.76 14.19
C MET A 259 8.57 3.24 14.28
N ALA A 260 7.42 2.57 14.38
CA ALA A 260 7.36 1.11 14.38
C ALA A 260 7.92 0.52 13.08
N GLU A 261 7.62 1.17 11.94
CA GLU A 261 8.18 0.77 10.66
C GLU A 261 9.69 1.00 10.58
N ILE A 262 10.21 2.09 11.17
CA ILE A 262 11.67 2.31 11.29
C ILE A 262 12.32 1.17 12.06
N LEU A 263 11.77 0.76 13.20
CA LEU A 263 12.30 -0.35 14.00
C LEU A 263 12.21 -1.68 13.23
N ARG A 264 11.09 -1.92 12.53
CA ARG A 264 10.87 -3.13 11.73
C ARG A 264 11.84 -3.27 10.56
N TYR A 265 12.21 -2.15 9.91
CA TYR A 265 13.12 -2.14 8.76
C TYR A 265 14.59 -1.84 9.14
N GLY A 266 14.85 -1.43 10.38
CA GLY A 266 16.15 -1.00 10.88
C GLY A 266 17.22 -2.09 10.83
N GLU A 267 16.85 -3.36 11.04
CA GLU A 267 17.78 -4.49 10.98
C GLU A 267 18.40 -4.69 9.58
N ALA A 268 17.66 -4.36 8.51
CA ALA A 268 18.16 -4.44 7.15
C ALA A 268 19.08 -3.26 6.76
N ARG A 269 19.14 -2.21 7.59
CA ARG A 269 19.81 -0.92 7.31
C ARG A 269 20.61 -0.48 8.55
N ALA A 270 21.65 -1.26 8.80
CA ALA A 270 22.21 -1.58 10.12
C ALA A 270 23.07 -0.53 10.86
N THR A 271 22.96 0.78 10.64
CA THR A 271 23.93 1.73 11.26
C THR A 271 23.39 2.99 11.93
N THR A 272 22.15 3.42 11.71
CA THR A 272 21.68 4.73 12.25
C THR A 272 20.45 4.62 13.17
N ALA A 273 19.82 3.45 13.28
CA ALA A 273 18.60 3.26 14.07
C ALA A 273 18.84 3.29 15.61
N THR A 274 20.08 3.13 16.08
CA THR A 274 20.39 3.01 17.51
C THR A 274 19.96 4.22 18.35
N HIS A 275 19.90 5.42 17.76
CA HIS A 275 19.39 6.61 18.45
C HIS A 275 17.86 6.72 18.51
N LEU A 276 17.14 5.92 17.72
CA LEU A 276 15.68 5.89 17.65
C LEU A 276 15.06 4.77 18.52
N ASP A 277 15.84 3.75 18.87
CA ASP A 277 15.40 2.60 19.68
C ASP A 277 14.80 3.01 21.03
N GLY A 278 15.40 4.01 21.69
CA GLY A 278 14.91 4.53 22.96
C GLY A 278 13.78 5.57 22.83
N LEU A 279 13.58 6.14 21.64
CA LEU A 279 12.66 7.26 21.44
C LEU A 279 11.20 6.79 21.39
N MET A 280 10.91 5.71 20.66
CA MET A 280 9.54 5.20 20.54
C MET A 280 8.95 4.79 21.91
N PRO A 281 9.65 4.02 22.78
CA PRO A 281 9.17 3.74 24.14
C PRO A 281 8.82 5.01 24.93
N GLN A 282 9.68 6.04 24.88
CA GLN A 282 9.45 7.30 25.61
C GLN A 282 8.19 8.03 25.10
N MET A 283 7.96 8.02 23.78
CA MET A 283 6.77 8.60 23.18
C MET A 283 5.51 7.85 23.59
N VAL A 284 5.55 6.52 23.63
CA VAL A 284 4.43 5.68 24.08
C VAL A 284 4.08 6.00 25.53
N VAL A 285 5.07 6.00 26.43
CA VAL A 285 4.83 6.29 27.85
C VAL A 285 4.24 7.69 28.03
N ARG A 286 4.75 8.69 27.31
CA ARG A 286 4.21 10.05 27.39
C ARG A 286 2.79 10.15 26.85
N ALA A 287 2.52 9.54 25.69
CA ALA A 287 1.19 9.49 25.11
C ALA A 287 0.19 8.81 26.06
N ALA A 288 0.60 7.69 26.67
CA ALA A 288 -0.17 6.94 27.65
C ALA A 288 -0.58 7.80 28.86
N LEU A 289 0.32 8.64 29.38
CA LEU A 289 0.03 9.54 30.50
C LEU A 289 -1.01 10.62 30.14
N SER A 290 -0.96 11.15 28.90
CA SER A 290 -1.89 12.17 28.43
C SER A 290 -3.24 11.64 27.93
N LEU A 291 -3.29 10.38 27.46
CA LEU A 291 -4.44 9.82 26.74
C LEU A 291 -5.77 9.93 27.51
N PRO A 292 -5.86 9.62 28.82
CA PRO A 292 -7.13 9.77 29.55
C PRO A 292 -7.64 11.21 29.57
N TYR A 293 -6.75 12.20 29.67
CA TYR A 293 -7.09 13.62 29.68
C TYR A 293 -7.52 14.12 28.31
N ASP A 294 -6.77 13.76 27.27
CA ASP A 294 -7.03 14.18 25.88
C ASP A 294 -8.25 13.48 25.28
N SER A 295 -8.76 12.43 25.93
CA SER A 295 -10.00 11.75 25.52
C SER A 295 -11.29 12.49 25.94
N ARG A 296 -11.21 13.54 26.75
CA ARG A 296 -12.37 14.18 27.39
C ARG A 296 -13.10 15.16 26.48
N ASN A 297 -14.43 15.16 26.55
CA ASN A 297 -15.33 16.18 25.96
C ASN A 297 -15.00 16.57 24.50
N LEU A 298 -14.63 15.59 23.66
CA LEU A 298 -14.31 15.82 22.27
C LEU A 298 -15.59 15.98 21.45
N ASP A 299 -15.55 16.88 20.47
CA ASP A 299 -16.57 16.88 19.42
C ASP A 299 -16.43 15.65 18.51
N ALA A 300 -17.41 15.44 17.63
CA ALA A 300 -17.45 14.28 16.75
C ALA A 300 -16.23 14.19 15.81
N ALA A 301 -15.70 15.33 15.32
CA ALA A 301 -14.57 15.35 14.41
C ALA A 301 -13.26 14.99 15.13
N ALA A 302 -13.01 15.63 16.27
CA ALA A 302 -11.85 15.36 17.11
C ALA A 302 -11.86 13.93 17.68
N ALA A 303 -13.02 13.42 18.08
CA ALA A 303 -13.16 12.03 18.54
C ALA A 303 -12.87 11.03 17.42
N SER A 304 -13.33 11.30 16.19
CA SER A 304 -13.03 10.45 15.03
C SER A 304 -11.54 10.46 14.69
N GLU A 305 -10.89 11.63 14.71
CA GLU A 305 -9.45 11.76 14.45
C GLU A 305 -8.63 11.01 15.52
N LEU A 306 -8.88 11.28 16.81
CA LEU A 306 -8.17 10.62 17.90
C LEU A 306 -8.37 9.10 17.85
N ARG A 307 -9.58 8.63 17.53
CA ARG A 307 -9.85 7.20 17.35
C ARG A 307 -8.99 6.57 16.26
N GLN A 308 -8.91 7.18 15.08
CA GLN A 308 -8.09 6.66 13.97
C GLN A 308 -6.62 6.60 14.36
N THR A 309 -6.13 7.67 14.99
CA THR A 309 -4.77 7.77 15.50
C THR A 309 -4.48 6.70 16.57
N LEU A 310 -5.37 6.53 17.54
CA LEU A 310 -5.26 5.56 18.63
C LEU A 310 -5.14 4.13 18.08
N LEU A 311 -5.97 3.77 17.11
CA LEU A 311 -5.94 2.46 16.47
C LEU A 311 -4.66 2.21 15.68
N ALA A 312 -4.14 3.24 15.00
CA ALA A 312 -2.87 3.13 14.29
C ALA A 312 -1.68 3.00 15.26
N ALA A 313 -1.70 3.75 16.35
CA ALA A 313 -0.69 3.72 17.41
C ALA A 313 -0.66 2.36 18.13
N ASP A 314 -1.81 1.81 18.51
CA ASP A 314 -1.89 0.51 19.18
C ASP A 314 -1.26 -0.62 18.33
N ARG A 315 -1.62 -0.68 17.02
CA ARG A 315 -1.00 -1.62 16.08
C ARG A 315 0.52 -1.41 15.95
N ALA A 316 0.97 -0.16 15.96
CA ALA A 316 2.38 0.18 15.87
C ALA A 316 3.16 -0.28 17.12
N ILE A 317 2.57 -0.07 18.31
CA ILE A 317 3.13 -0.51 19.59
C ILE A 317 3.26 -2.04 19.62
N ALA A 318 2.20 -2.76 19.23
CA ALA A 318 2.20 -4.22 19.16
C ALA A 318 3.26 -4.75 18.17
N LEU A 319 3.44 -4.09 17.03
CA LEU A 319 4.43 -4.47 16.02
C LEU A 319 5.88 -4.27 16.50
N ALA A 320 6.13 -3.25 17.31
CA ALA A 320 7.48 -2.83 17.69
C ALA A 320 8.10 -3.63 18.84
N HIS A 321 7.33 -4.49 19.54
CA HIS A 321 7.82 -5.34 20.63
C HIS A 321 8.66 -4.58 21.68
N LEU A 322 8.15 -3.45 22.17
CA LEU A 322 8.89 -2.49 23.03
C LEU A 322 9.15 -2.97 24.47
N GLY A 323 8.86 -4.23 24.78
CA GLY A 323 9.00 -4.84 26.11
C GLY A 323 7.78 -4.69 27.02
N ASP A 324 7.65 -5.62 27.96
CA ASP A 324 6.45 -5.81 28.77
C ASP A 324 6.06 -4.59 29.62
N ASN A 325 7.04 -3.84 30.13
CA ASN A 325 6.77 -2.64 30.93
C ASN A 325 6.09 -1.53 30.13
N VAL A 326 6.50 -1.32 28.88
CA VAL A 326 5.89 -0.29 28.00
C VAL A 326 4.48 -0.71 27.63
N MET A 327 4.28 -1.99 27.31
CA MET A 327 2.94 -2.56 27.05
C MET A 327 2.01 -2.42 28.26
N ALA A 328 2.49 -2.73 29.46
CA ALA A 328 1.70 -2.60 30.68
C ALA A 328 1.26 -1.15 30.94
N GLN A 329 2.13 -0.17 30.72
CA GLN A 329 1.80 1.25 30.84
C GLN A 329 0.78 1.71 29.80
N TRP A 330 0.90 1.21 28.56
CA TRP A 330 -0.08 1.46 27.51
C TRP A 330 -1.46 0.90 27.86
N HIS A 331 -1.53 -0.37 28.30
CA HIS A 331 -2.78 -0.98 28.75
C HIS A 331 -3.37 -0.27 29.97
N GLN A 332 -2.53 0.21 30.90
CA GLN A 332 -2.98 1.00 32.03
C GLN A 332 -3.63 2.33 31.60
N ALA A 333 -3.07 3.00 30.60
CA ALA A 333 -3.68 4.22 30.05
C ALA A 333 -5.05 3.95 29.40
N LEU A 334 -5.18 2.86 28.63
CA LEU A 334 -6.47 2.44 28.09
C LEU A 334 -7.49 2.15 29.21
N ARG A 335 -7.07 1.50 30.30
CA ARG A 335 -7.94 1.29 31.47
C ARG A 335 -8.33 2.60 32.15
N ALA A 336 -7.41 3.56 32.24
CA ALA A 336 -7.70 4.88 32.79
C ALA A 336 -8.73 5.64 31.95
N VAL A 337 -8.73 5.50 30.61
CA VAL A 337 -9.79 6.01 29.73
C VAL A 337 -11.16 5.39 30.08
N LEU A 338 -11.22 4.11 30.46
CA LEU A 338 -12.47 3.45 30.87
C LEU A 338 -13.04 3.98 32.19
N GLN A 339 -12.16 4.49 33.07
CA GLN A 339 -12.52 5.03 34.38
C GLN A 339 -12.81 6.54 34.33
N GLU A 340 -12.43 7.19 33.24
CA GLU A 340 -12.59 8.63 33.07
C GLU A 340 -14.05 9.00 32.72
N SER A 341 -14.73 9.65 33.65
CA SER A 341 -16.14 10.02 33.51
C SER A 341 -16.41 11.00 32.37
N ALA A 342 -15.47 11.90 32.08
CA ALA A 342 -15.60 12.90 31.02
C ALA A 342 -15.10 12.39 29.66
N ALA A 343 -14.60 11.15 29.58
CA ALA A 343 -14.08 10.59 28.35
C ALA A 343 -15.19 10.46 27.29
N THR A 344 -14.85 10.86 26.07
CA THR A 344 -15.74 10.76 24.93
C THR A 344 -16.02 9.29 24.64
N ARG A 345 -17.30 8.92 24.60
CA ARG A 345 -17.74 7.51 24.60
C ARG A 345 -17.20 6.69 23.43
N LEU A 346 -17.00 7.33 22.27
CA LEU A 346 -16.33 6.71 21.12
C LEU A 346 -14.93 6.21 21.45
N ILE A 347 -14.15 7.01 22.19
CA ILE A 347 -12.80 6.65 22.61
C ILE A 347 -12.86 5.58 23.71
N THR A 348 -13.79 5.69 24.66
CA THR A 348 -14.00 4.67 25.70
C THR A 348 -14.32 3.29 25.09
N GLY A 349 -15.22 3.24 24.11
CA GLY A 349 -15.55 1.99 23.40
C GLY A 349 -14.35 1.43 22.64
N THR A 350 -13.58 2.30 22.00
CA THR A 350 -12.34 1.91 21.30
C THR A 350 -11.30 1.35 22.28
N ALA A 351 -11.07 1.99 23.42
CA ALA A 351 -10.12 1.52 24.44
C ALA A 351 -10.55 0.17 25.05
N ALA A 352 -11.84 -0.01 25.31
CA ALA A 352 -12.39 -1.26 25.83
C ALA A 352 -12.18 -2.41 24.83
N ARG A 353 -12.38 -2.13 23.54
CA ARG A 353 -12.11 -3.10 22.47
C ARG A 353 -10.65 -3.49 22.41
N LEU A 354 -9.73 -2.53 22.43
CA LEU A 354 -8.29 -2.82 22.38
C LEU A 354 -7.85 -3.69 23.56
N LEU A 355 -8.33 -3.40 24.78
CA LEU A 355 -8.04 -4.23 25.95
C LEU A 355 -8.64 -5.63 25.84
N TYR A 356 -9.89 -5.74 25.38
CA TYR A 356 -10.52 -7.03 25.13
C TYR A 356 -9.81 -7.81 24.00
N GLU A 357 -9.27 -7.10 23.00
CA GLU A 357 -8.51 -7.68 21.91
C GLU A 357 -7.24 -8.39 22.36
N GLN A 358 -6.59 -7.83 23.38
CA GLN A 358 -5.37 -8.34 24.00
C GLN A 358 -5.63 -9.20 25.24
N GLU A 359 -6.88 -9.60 25.50
CA GLU A 359 -7.27 -10.40 26.70
C GLU A 359 -6.96 -9.70 28.05
N GLU A 360 -6.78 -8.37 28.03
CA GLU A 360 -6.53 -7.53 29.20
C GLU A 360 -7.82 -7.15 29.95
N LEU A 361 -8.98 -7.37 29.32
CA LEU A 361 -10.31 -7.22 29.90
C LEU A 361 -11.07 -8.55 29.76
N SER A 362 -11.55 -9.10 30.88
CA SER A 362 -12.26 -10.38 30.86
C SER A 362 -13.63 -10.25 30.16
N PRO A 363 -14.22 -11.34 29.66
CA PRO A 363 -15.56 -11.34 29.10
C PRO A 363 -16.62 -10.80 30.08
N GLU A 364 -16.51 -11.14 31.36
CA GLU A 364 -17.44 -10.67 32.41
C GLU A 364 -17.29 -9.16 32.64
N ALA A 365 -16.06 -8.67 32.79
CA ALA A 365 -15.81 -7.24 32.95
C ALA A 365 -16.24 -6.43 31.71
N THR A 366 -16.10 -7.01 30.52
CA THR A 366 -16.60 -6.42 29.26
C THR A 366 -18.12 -6.36 29.25
N THR A 367 -18.77 -7.44 29.68
CA THR A 367 -20.23 -7.53 29.79
C THR A 367 -20.77 -6.49 30.77
N ASP A 368 -20.17 -6.37 31.96
CA ASP A 368 -20.53 -5.35 32.96
C ASP A 368 -20.34 -3.93 32.43
N LEU A 369 -19.23 -3.67 31.73
CA LEU A 369 -18.98 -2.39 31.09
C LEU A 369 -20.04 -2.08 30.03
N MET A 370 -20.38 -3.04 29.18
CA MET A 370 -21.40 -2.88 28.15
C MET A 370 -22.78 -2.63 28.77
N ALA A 371 -23.18 -3.41 29.77
CA ALA A 371 -24.45 -3.22 30.49
C ALA A 371 -24.56 -1.82 31.09
N ARG A 372 -23.46 -1.29 31.63
CA ARG A 372 -23.41 0.08 32.17
C ARG A 372 -23.51 1.13 31.07
N MET A 373 -22.73 1.00 30.00
CA MET A 373 -22.59 1.99 28.92
C MET A 373 -23.78 2.01 27.95
N LEU A 374 -24.52 0.90 27.90
CA LEU A 374 -25.73 0.73 27.11
C LEU A 374 -26.98 0.73 28.00
N SER A 375 -26.89 1.20 29.25
CA SER A 375 -28.05 1.29 30.13
C SER A 375 -29.04 2.38 29.67
N PRO A 376 -30.35 2.24 29.95
CA PRO A 376 -31.35 3.27 29.62
C PRO A 376 -31.06 4.66 30.21
N GLY A 377 -30.24 4.74 31.27
CA GLY A 377 -29.82 6.01 31.88
C GLY A 377 -28.71 6.74 31.11
N THR A 378 -28.11 6.13 30.09
CA THR A 378 -27.06 6.74 29.28
C THR A 378 -27.70 7.47 28.09
N PRO A 379 -27.31 8.73 27.79
CA PRO A 379 -27.77 9.42 26.59
C PRO A 379 -27.51 8.58 25.33
N ILE A 380 -28.45 8.60 24.38
CA ILE A 380 -28.43 7.69 23.23
C ILE A 380 -27.21 7.93 22.35
N ASP A 381 -26.84 9.19 22.13
CA ASP A 381 -25.64 9.62 21.41
C ASP A 381 -24.35 9.09 22.06
N GLN A 382 -24.33 9.05 23.39
CA GLN A 382 -23.24 8.49 24.18
C GLN A 382 -23.17 6.96 24.09
N ALA A 383 -24.30 6.26 24.24
CA ALA A 383 -24.39 4.81 24.08
C ALA A 383 -23.99 4.38 22.65
N ALA A 384 -24.52 5.11 21.65
CA ALA A 384 -24.16 5.03 20.24
C ALA A 384 -22.66 5.15 20.01
N GLY A 385 -22.03 6.21 20.51
CA GLY A 385 -20.59 6.42 20.38
C GLY A 385 -19.77 5.26 20.98
N PHE A 386 -20.13 4.79 22.18
CA PHE A 386 -19.48 3.64 22.79
C PHE A 386 -19.61 2.36 21.94
N PHE A 387 -20.83 2.07 21.48
CA PHE A 387 -21.10 0.92 20.64
C PHE A 387 -20.29 0.95 19.34
N GLU A 388 -20.24 2.10 18.67
CA GLU A 388 -19.42 2.30 17.48
C GLU A 388 -17.94 2.03 17.77
N GLY A 389 -17.38 2.66 18.81
CA GLY A 389 -15.97 2.52 19.16
C GLY A 389 -15.58 1.07 19.42
N PHE A 390 -16.47 0.33 20.10
CA PHE A 390 -16.25 -1.07 20.44
C PHE A 390 -16.35 -2.00 19.24
N PHE A 391 -17.32 -1.81 18.34
CA PHE A 391 -17.62 -2.79 17.29
C PHE A 391 -17.08 -2.48 15.89
N ASP A 392 -16.66 -1.25 15.61
CA ASP A 392 -16.20 -0.87 14.29
C ASP A 392 -14.85 -1.54 13.94
N ALA A 393 -14.92 -2.69 13.28
CA ALA A 393 -13.89 -3.71 12.95
C ALA A 393 -13.77 -4.94 13.86
N ALA A 394 -14.36 -4.96 15.06
CA ALA A 394 -14.33 -6.14 15.95
C ALA A 394 -15.52 -7.08 15.77
N GLY A 395 -16.37 -6.85 14.77
CA GLY A 395 -17.61 -7.58 14.68
C GLY A 395 -17.47 -9.07 14.29
N GLN A 396 -16.29 -9.54 13.88
CA GLN A 396 -15.98 -10.98 13.84
C GLN A 396 -16.02 -11.60 15.24
N ARG A 397 -15.60 -10.88 16.29
CA ARG A 397 -15.64 -11.39 17.67
C ARG A 397 -17.06 -11.50 18.20
N LEU A 398 -17.96 -10.65 17.72
CA LEU A 398 -19.41 -10.76 17.89
C LEU A 398 -19.92 -12.13 17.44
N ILE A 399 -19.31 -12.77 16.43
CA ILE A 399 -19.70 -14.11 15.97
C ILE A 399 -19.30 -15.17 17.00
N HIS A 400 -18.10 -15.04 17.58
CA HIS A 400 -17.49 -16.08 18.41
C HIS A 400 -17.86 -15.96 19.90
N ASP A 401 -18.08 -14.76 20.42
CA ASP A 401 -18.40 -14.55 21.83
C ASP A 401 -19.93 -14.54 22.06
N ALA A 402 -20.42 -15.56 22.76
CA ALA A 402 -21.83 -15.70 23.10
C ALA A 402 -22.29 -14.70 24.17
N THR A 403 -21.43 -14.38 25.14
CA THR A 403 -21.74 -13.44 26.24
C THR A 403 -21.87 -12.02 25.72
N LEU A 404 -20.97 -11.62 24.82
CA LEU A 404 -21.01 -10.34 24.13
C LEU A 404 -22.29 -10.18 23.31
N ARG A 405 -22.71 -11.24 22.59
CA ARG A 405 -23.96 -11.24 21.82
C ARG A 405 -25.19 -11.10 22.72
N GLU A 406 -25.23 -11.83 23.83
CA GLU A 406 -26.35 -11.76 24.77
C GLU A 406 -26.49 -10.39 25.41
N ALA A 407 -25.37 -9.74 25.75
CA ALA A 407 -25.37 -8.37 26.28
C ALA A 407 -25.96 -7.36 25.28
N ILE A 408 -25.60 -7.49 23.99
CA ILE A 408 -26.11 -6.61 22.92
C ILE A 408 -27.58 -6.89 22.64
N ASP A 409 -27.98 -8.15 22.54
CA ASP A 409 -29.37 -8.56 22.31
C ASP A 409 -30.28 -8.03 23.42
N THR A 410 -29.87 -8.20 24.68
CA THR A 410 -30.58 -7.67 25.85
C THR A 410 -30.73 -6.14 25.77
N TRP A 411 -29.66 -5.43 25.44
CA TRP A 411 -29.73 -3.98 25.26
C TRP A 411 -30.68 -3.59 24.13
N MET A 412 -30.53 -4.18 22.95
CA MET A 412 -31.35 -3.84 21.78
C MET A 412 -32.85 -4.06 22.04
N VAL A 413 -33.22 -5.11 22.78
CA VAL A 413 -34.62 -5.42 23.15
C VAL A 413 -35.19 -4.43 24.19
N THR A 414 -34.32 -3.75 24.95
CA THR A 414 -34.74 -2.75 25.96
C THR A 414 -34.87 -1.34 25.41
N LEU A 415 -34.47 -1.09 24.16
CA LEU A 415 -34.66 0.19 23.48
C LEU A 415 -36.14 0.39 23.11
N ASP A 416 -36.67 1.59 23.34
CA ASP A 416 -37.98 1.96 22.81
C ASP A 416 -37.95 2.14 21.27
N GLU A 417 -39.13 2.20 20.64
CA GLU A 417 -39.25 2.24 19.19
C GLU A 417 -38.59 3.47 18.55
N GLU A 418 -38.76 4.66 19.13
CA GLU A 418 -38.19 5.90 18.58
C GLU A 418 -36.66 5.89 18.70
N VAL A 419 -36.14 5.45 19.84
CA VAL A 419 -34.70 5.34 20.11
C VAL A 419 -34.05 4.27 19.23
N PHE A 420 -34.71 3.13 19.05
CA PHE A 420 -34.26 2.08 18.15
C PHE A 420 -34.16 2.62 16.72
N MET A 421 -35.21 3.29 16.22
CA MET A 421 -35.24 3.88 14.87
C MET A 421 -34.14 4.92 14.67
N ASN A 422 -33.90 5.79 15.67
CA ASN A 422 -32.82 6.79 15.62
C ASN A 422 -31.41 6.18 15.65
N SER A 423 -31.26 4.97 16.19
CA SER A 423 -29.98 4.25 16.29
C SER A 423 -29.66 3.38 15.07
N LEU A 424 -30.64 3.10 14.19
CA LEU A 424 -30.47 2.27 12.99
C LEU A 424 -29.33 2.70 12.05
N PRO A 425 -29.08 4.01 11.78
CA PRO A 425 -27.95 4.41 10.93
C PRO A 425 -26.60 3.94 11.48
N LEU A 426 -26.45 3.97 12.80
CA LEU A 426 -25.23 3.54 13.47
C LEU A 426 -25.09 2.02 13.43
N PHE A 427 -26.14 1.28 13.78
CA PHE A 427 -26.15 -0.18 13.65
C PHE A 427 -25.84 -0.61 12.22
N ARG A 428 -26.46 0.06 11.23
CA ARG A 428 -26.18 -0.19 9.82
C ARG A 428 -24.71 0.04 9.49
N ARG A 429 -24.09 1.10 10.00
CA ARG A 429 -22.65 1.36 9.78
C ARG A 429 -21.78 0.25 10.35
N VAL A 430 -21.99 -0.13 11.61
CA VAL A 430 -21.24 -1.23 12.26
C VAL A 430 -21.42 -2.55 11.49
N PHE A 431 -22.66 -2.96 11.23
CA PHE A 431 -22.98 -4.22 10.56
C PHE A 431 -22.74 -4.21 9.04
N SER A 432 -22.50 -3.03 8.43
CA SER A 432 -22.16 -2.94 7.00
C SER A 432 -20.76 -3.49 6.70
N THR A 433 -19.86 -3.47 7.70
CA THR A 433 -18.50 -3.99 7.57
C THR A 433 -18.46 -5.50 7.39
N PHE A 434 -19.50 -6.22 7.81
CA PHE A 434 -19.58 -7.66 7.64
C PHE A 434 -19.64 -8.07 6.17
N ASP A 435 -19.08 -9.22 5.86
CA ASP A 435 -19.32 -9.88 4.59
C ASP A 435 -20.63 -10.69 4.62
N ARG A 436 -20.91 -11.45 3.56
CA ARG A 436 -22.13 -12.26 3.49
C ARG A 436 -22.11 -13.46 4.43
N ALA A 437 -20.95 -14.07 4.65
CA ALA A 437 -20.78 -15.25 5.49
C ALA A 437 -20.88 -14.87 6.97
N GLU A 438 -20.21 -13.80 7.38
CA GLU A 438 -20.25 -13.26 8.74
C GLU A 438 -21.68 -12.91 9.18
N ARG A 439 -22.45 -12.26 8.30
CA ARG A 439 -23.88 -12.00 8.57
C ARG A 439 -24.68 -13.28 8.74
N ARG A 440 -24.44 -14.29 7.89
CA ARG A 440 -25.12 -15.59 8.00
C ARG A 440 -24.82 -16.25 9.34
N TYR A 441 -23.54 -16.30 9.73
CA TYR A 441 -23.12 -16.87 11.00
C TYR A 441 -23.75 -16.14 12.19
N LEU A 442 -23.75 -14.80 12.19
CA LEU A 442 -24.37 -14.03 13.27
C LEU A 442 -25.87 -14.35 13.38
N LEU A 443 -26.59 -14.38 12.26
CA LEU A 443 -28.01 -14.73 12.22
C LEU A 443 -28.24 -16.16 12.72
N ASP A 444 -27.45 -17.13 12.24
CA ASP A 444 -27.57 -18.52 12.68
C ASP A 444 -27.30 -18.64 14.18
N ALA A 445 -26.31 -17.92 14.70
CA ALA A 445 -25.96 -17.96 16.11
C ALA A 445 -27.02 -17.30 17.02
N LEU A 446 -27.74 -16.29 16.51
CA LEU A 446 -28.88 -15.64 17.19
C LEU A 446 -30.14 -16.51 17.15
N PHE A 447 -30.48 -17.07 15.99
CA PHE A 447 -31.73 -17.80 15.76
C PHE A 447 -31.64 -19.31 16.03
N THR A 448 -30.45 -19.84 16.35
CA THR A 448 -30.33 -21.22 16.82
C THR A 448 -30.88 -21.34 18.25
N PRO A 449 -31.89 -22.21 18.51
CA PRO A 449 -32.52 -22.32 19.82
C PRO A 449 -31.52 -22.68 20.93
N ALA A 450 -31.71 -22.10 22.13
CA ALA A 450 -30.86 -22.37 23.31
C ALA A 450 -30.70 -23.87 23.63
N ALA A 451 -31.68 -24.71 23.28
CA ALA A 451 -31.61 -26.17 23.41
C ALA A 451 -30.48 -26.84 22.59
N LYS A 452 -29.92 -26.16 21.59
CA LYS A 452 -28.73 -26.59 20.83
C LYS A 452 -27.43 -25.89 21.27
N ARG A 453 -27.50 -24.78 22.03
CA ARG A 453 -26.31 -24.06 22.55
C ARG A 453 -25.55 -24.84 23.64
N GLY A 454 -26.20 -25.83 24.25
CA GLY A 454 -25.61 -26.73 25.26
C GLY A 454 -24.86 -27.94 24.71
N GLN A 455 -24.84 -28.16 23.39
CA GLN A 455 -23.78 -29.00 22.80
C GLN A 455 -22.53 -28.14 22.69
N ALA A 456 -21.87 -27.91 23.85
CA ALA A 456 -20.45 -27.65 23.82
C ALA A 456 -19.81 -28.76 22.99
N ASP A 457 -18.90 -28.42 22.08
CA ASP A 457 -18.02 -29.39 21.48
C ASP A 457 -17.36 -30.15 22.64
N VAL A 458 -17.85 -31.36 22.91
CA VAL A 458 -17.27 -32.22 23.92
C VAL A 458 -15.91 -32.59 23.37
N LEU A 459 -14.86 -31.99 23.93
CA LEU A 459 -13.49 -32.47 23.75
C LEU A 459 -13.52 -33.95 24.11
N ILE A 460 -13.49 -34.82 23.10
CA ILE A 460 -13.41 -36.25 23.32
C ILE A 460 -12.08 -36.48 24.03
N PRO A 461 -12.07 -37.00 25.27
CA PRO A 461 -10.83 -37.32 25.94
C PRO A 461 -10.03 -38.25 25.02
N GLN A 462 -8.75 -37.93 24.77
CA GLN A 462 -7.90 -38.66 23.83
C GLN A 462 -8.23 -38.46 22.34
N ALA A 463 -8.89 -37.35 21.95
CA ALA A 463 -9.10 -37.00 20.54
C ALA A 463 -7.81 -37.05 19.71
N SER A 464 -6.67 -36.66 20.28
CA SER A 464 -5.35 -36.72 19.61
C SER A 464 -4.87 -38.14 19.29
N THR A 465 -5.33 -39.17 20.03
CA THR A 465 -5.01 -40.59 19.73
C THR A 465 -6.09 -41.25 18.88
N LEU A 466 -7.34 -40.83 19.01
CA LEU A 466 -8.47 -41.36 18.24
C LEU A 466 -8.50 -40.81 16.80
N TRP A 467 -8.12 -39.55 16.60
CA TRP A 467 -8.19 -38.88 15.32
C TRP A 467 -7.32 -39.51 14.22
N PRO A 468 -6.06 -39.93 14.47
CA PRO A 468 -5.26 -40.60 13.45
C PRO A 468 -5.88 -41.92 12.96
N ALA A 469 -6.49 -42.70 13.87
CA ALA A 469 -7.18 -43.94 13.51
C ALA A 469 -8.46 -43.68 12.72
N HIS A 470 -9.18 -42.61 13.06
CA HIS A 470 -10.39 -42.19 12.35
C HIS A 470 -10.06 -41.64 10.95
N GLN A 471 -9.02 -40.82 10.85
CA GLN A 471 -8.49 -40.27 9.61
C GLN A 471 -8.05 -41.39 8.65
N ALA A 472 -7.31 -42.39 9.13
CA ALA A 472 -6.91 -43.54 8.32
C ALA A 472 -8.12 -44.31 7.77
N ARG A 473 -9.20 -44.41 8.55
CA ARG A 473 -10.43 -45.11 8.16
C ARG A 473 -11.26 -44.32 7.15
N VAL A 474 -11.29 -42.99 7.27
CA VAL A 474 -11.94 -42.09 6.30
C VAL A 474 -11.16 -42.06 4.98
N LEU A 475 -9.82 -41.99 5.05
CA LEU A 475 -8.96 -42.08 3.86
C LEU A 475 -9.14 -43.44 3.17
N ALA A 476 -9.18 -44.54 3.92
CA ALA A 476 -9.46 -45.86 3.35
C ALA A 476 -10.85 -45.96 2.69
N LEU A 477 -11.87 -45.27 3.21
CA LEU A 477 -13.20 -45.22 2.60
C LEU A 477 -13.24 -44.36 1.32
N LEU A 478 -12.44 -43.29 1.29
CA LEU A 478 -12.29 -42.43 0.11
C LEU A 478 -11.47 -43.14 -0.99
N ASP A 479 -10.43 -43.88 -0.60
CA ASP A 479 -9.58 -44.66 -1.52
C ASP A 479 -10.28 -45.95 -2.01
N ALA A 480 -11.21 -46.51 -1.23
CA ALA A 480 -11.99 -47.70 -1.61
C ALA A 480 -13.16 -47.40 -2.58
N GLY A 481 -13.30 -46.17 -3.09
CA GLY A 481 -14.17 -45.89 -4.24
C GLY A 481 -15.67 -45.93 -3.95
N GLY A 482 -16.11 -45.29 -2.87
CA GLY A 482 -17.53 -45.13 -2.52
C GLY A 482 -18.17 -43.82 -2.99
N LEU A 483 -18.04 -43.44 -4.27
CA LEU A 483 -18.93 -42.51 -4.95
C LEU A 483 -19.28 -43.07 -6.33
N SER A 484 -20.17 -44.05 -6.33
CA SER A 484 -21.08 -44.36 -7.45
C SER A 484 -22.47 -44.55 -6.89
#